data_AF-A0A7V3ITM5-F1
#
_entry.id   AF-A0A7V3ITM5-F1
#
_cell.length_a   1.000
_cell.length_b   1.000
_cell.length_c   1.000
_cell.angle_alpha   90.00
_cell.angle_beta   90.00
_cell.angle_gamma   90.00
#
_symmetry.space_group_name_H-M   'P 1'
#
loop_
_entity.id
_entity.type
_entity.pdbx_description
1 polymer ?
#
loop_
_entity_poly.entity_id
_entity_poly.type
_entity_poly.pdbx_seq_one_letter_code
_entity_poly.pdbx_strand_id
1 'polypeptide(L)'
;GFQKSKHPDLIINVFTDLHDRIDVYPQYYSPFYSRAYIEKSKEGTLFIDIIDLRKKKIIWSGSKYINLDGNDYHQLKKAIYKLLEKFPPDIKH
;
A
#
# COMPACT_ATOMS: atom_id res chain seq x y z
N GLY A 1 16.84 -18.68 0.08
CA GLY A 1 16.11 -17.38 0.08
C GLY A 1 16.36 -16.66 -1.23
N PHE A 2 15.67 -15.54 -1.48
CA PHE A 2 15.89 -14.70 -2.66
C PHE A 2 17.01 -13.68 -2.41
N GLN A 3 17.75 -13.31 -3.46
CA GLN A 3 18.77 -12.26 -3.39
C GLN A 3 18.62 -11.29 -4.57
N LYS A 4 19.04 -10.04 -4.38
CA LYS A 4 19.09 -9.05 -5.47
C LYS A 4 20.15 -9.46 -6.49
N SER A 5 19.82 -9.37 -7.79
CA SER A 5 20.69 -9.75 -8.91
C SER A 5 20.61 -8.74 -10.05
N LYS A 6 21.69 -8.59 -10.82
CA LYS A 6 21.70 -7.84 -12.10
C LYS A 6 21.04 -8.64 -13.25
N HIS A 7 20.96 -9.96 -13.09
CA HIS A 7 20.25 -10.87 -13.99
C HIS A 7 19.18 -11.61 -13.16
N PRO A 8 18.02 -10.99 -12.92
CA PRO A 8 17.00 -11.56 -12.05
C PRO A 8 16.23 -12.70 -12.74
N ASP A 9 15.83 -13.72 -11.96
CA ASP A 9 14.85 -14.73 -12.38
C ASP A 9 13.40 -14.28 -12.10
N LEU A 10 13.22 -13.41 -11.10
CA LEU A 10 11.94 -12.87 -10.66
C LEU A 10 11.96 -11.34 -10.65
N ILE A 11 10.86 -10.71 -11.06
CA ILE A 11 10.59 -9.29 -10.86
C ILE A 11 9.49 -9.14 -9.82
N ILE A 12 9.65 -8.16 -8.93
CA ILE A 12 8.60 -7.71 -8.02
C ILE A 12 8.13 -6.34 -8.51
N ASN A 13 6.87 -6.25 -8.92
CA ASN A 13 6.20 -5.00 -9.22
C ASN A 13 5.42 -4.54 -7.98
N VAL A 14 5.57 -3.28 -7.57
CA VAL A 14 4.86 -2.70 -6.42
C VAL A 14 4.28 -1.37 -6.86
N PHE A 15 2.96 -1.25 -6.78
CA PHE A 15 2.27 -0.01 -7.15
C PHE A 15 1.05 0.22 -6.26
N THR A 16 0.62 1.46 -6.19
CA THR A 16 -0.54 1.88 -5.41
C THR A 16 -1.47 2.69 -6.29
N ASP A 17 -2.77 2.40 -6.21
CA ASP A 17 -3.82 3.29 -6.70
C ASP A 17 -4.40 4.03 -5.50
N LEU A 18 -4.09 5.33 -5.37
CA LEU A 18 -4.43 6.16 -4.21
C LEU A 18 -5.19 7.41 -4.65
N HIS A 19 -6.16 7.80 -3.84
CA HIS A 19 -6.83 9.10 -3.95
C HIS A 19 -6.66 9.89 -2.64
N ASP A 20 -6.71 11.22 -2.74
CA ASP A 20 -6.70 12.09 -1.57
C ASP A 20 -8.03 11.94 -0.81
N ARG A 21 -7.95 11.95 0.51
CA ARG A 21 -9.08 12.01 1.43
C ARG A 21 -8.93 13.22 2.35
N ILE A 22 -10.01 13.99 2.46
CA ILE A 22 -10.07 15.21 3.25
C ILE A 22 -11.21 15.06 4.25
N ASP A 23 -10.88 14.90 5.52
CA ASP A 23 -11.85 14.89 6.61
C ASP A 23 -11.89 16.28 7.26
N VAL A 24 -13.10 16.80 7.48
CA VAL A 24 -13.32 18.13 8.08
C VAL A 24 -14.14 17.98 9.35
N TYR A 25 -13.58 18.43 10.48
CA TYR A 25 -14.18 18.35 11.80
C TYR A 25 -14.51 19.76 12.32
N PRO A 26 -15.73 20.26 12.09
CA PRO A 26 -16.17 21.53 12.62
C PRO A 26 -16.42 21.43 14.14
N GLN A 27 -15.98 22.45 14.87
CA GLN A 27 -16.23 22.66 16.29
C GLN A 27 -16.86 24.04 16.47
N TYR A 28 -18.02 24.07 17.13
CA TYR A 28 -18.77 25.29 17.41
C TYR A 28 -18.63 25.62 18.90
N TYR A 29 -18.04 26.77 19.21
CA TYR A 29 -17.82 27.21 20.59
C TYR A 29 -18.85 28.27 21.01
N SER A 30 -19.31 29.12 20.08
CA SER A 30 -20.37 30.11 20.31
C SER A 30 -21.09 30.46 18.99
N PRO A 31 -22.23 31.20 19.02
CA PRO A 31 -22.95 31.61 17.81
C PRO A 31 -22.13 32.40 16.79
N PHE A 32 -21.03 33.03 17.23
CA PHE A 32 -20.13 33.82 16.39
C PHE A 32 -18.72 33.25 16.28
N TYR A 33 -18.45 32.11 16.94
CA TYR A 33 -17.11 31.52 16.95
C TYR A 33 -17.18 30.00 16.71
N SER A 34 -16.66 29.61 15.56
CA SER A 34 -16.43 28.23 15.17
C SER A 34 -15.01 28.06 14.66
N ARG A 35 -14.51 26.82 14.74
CA ARG A 35 -13.23 26.39 14.17
C ARG A 35 -13.46 25.10 13.41
N ALA A 36 -12.71 24.86 12.35
CA ALA A 36 -12.67 23.55 11.71
C ALA A 36 -11.25 22.98 11.78
N TYR A 37 -11.15 21.69 12.07
CA TYR A 37 -9.91 20.92 11.92
C TYR A 37 -9.98 20.14 10.61
N ILE A 38 -8.88 20.15 9.86
CA ILE A 38 -8.79 19.49 8.55
C ILE A 38 -7.72 18.41 8.67
N GLU A 39 -8.10 17.18 8.40
CA GLU A 39 -7.17 16.06 8.29
C GLU A 39 -7.07 15.62 6.83
N LYS A 40 -5.85 15.41 6.37
CA LYS A 40 -5.56 14.98 4.99
C LYS A 40 -4.86 13.63 5.03
N SER A 41 -5.41 12.67 4.31
CA SER A 41 -4.84 11.34 4.13
C SER A 41 -4.89 10.95 2.66
N LYS A 42 -4.21 9.85 2.31
CA LYS A 42 -4.31 9.19 1.01
C LYS A 42 -4.76 7.77 1.25
N GLU A 43 -5.82 7.34 0.60
CA GLU A 43 -6.32 5.98 0.75
C GLU A 43 -6.56 5.31 -0.60
N GLY A 44 -6.56 3.99 -0.60
CA GLY A 44 -6.71 3.20 -1.81
C GLY A 44 -6.06 1.82 -1.68
N THR A 45 -5.62 1.26 -2.80
CA THR A 45 -5.17 -0.14 -2.85
C THR A 45 -3.71 -0.25 -3.23
N LEU A 46 -2.94 -0.96 -2.39
CA LEU A 46 -1.60 -1.45 -2.70
C LEU A 46 -1.70 -2.76 -3.46
N PHE A 47 -0.91 -2.89 -4.53
CA PHE A 47 -0.75 -4.09 -5.32
C PHE A 47 0.72 -4.52 -5.36
N ILE A 48 0.96 -5.82 -5.26
CA ILE A 48 2.28 -6.43 -5.43
C ILE A 48 2.15 -7.63 -6.37
N ASP A 49 2.87 -7.60 -7.49
CA ASP A 49 2.97 -8.73 -8.41
C ASP A 49 4.39 -9.32 -8.38
N ILE A 50 4.48 -10.65 -8.39
CA ILE A 50 5.74 -11.37 -8.54
C ILE A 50 5.69 -12.12 -9.87
N ILE A 51 6.66 -11.83 -10.74
CA ILE A 51 6.69 -12.25 -12.14
C ILE A 51 7.91 -13.14 -12.36
N ASP A 52 7.71 -14.35 -12.89
CA ASP A 52 8.81 -15.20 -13.38
C ASP A 52 9.19 -14.76 -14.79
N LEU A 53 10.43 -14.30 -14.96
CA LEU A 53 10.93 -13.74 -16.23
C LEU A 53 11.20 -14.81 -17.28
N ARG A 54 11.50 -16.05 -16.88
CA ARG A 54 11.75 -17.16 -17.80
C ARG A 54 10.44 -17.58 -18.47
N LYS A 55 9.35 -17.55 -17.71
CA LYS A 55 8.00 -17.89 -18.17
C LYS A 55 7.20 -16.69 -18.68
N LYS A 56 7.65 -15.46 -18.38
CA LYS A 56 6.93 -14.19 -18.62
C LYS A 56 5.51 -14.23 -18.05
N LYS A 57 5.35 -14.72 -16.82
CA LYS A 57 4.04 -14.88 -16.15
C LYS A 57 4.08 -14.40 -14.71
N ILE A 58 2.97 -13.81 -14.26
CA ILE A 58 2.71 -13.55 -12.85
C ILE A 58 2.54 -14.90 -12.15
N ILE A 59 3.34 -15.14 -11.11
CA ILE A 59 3.28 -16.35 -10.28
C ILE A 59 2.56 -16.10 -8.95
N TRP A 60 2.44 -14.85 -8.54
CA TRP A 60 1.68 -14.42 -7.39
C TRP A 60 1.28 -12.96 -7.54
N SER A 61 0.08 -12.62 -7.08
CA SER A 61 -0.41 -11.25 -6.98
C SER A 61 -1.14 -11.10 -5.66
N GLY A 62 -0.85 -10.01 -4.96
CA GLY A 62 -1.50 -9.66 -3.71
C GLY A 62 -1.97 -8.21 -3.73
N SER A 63 -3.12 -7.96 -3.11
CA SER A 63 -3.63 -6.60 -2.92
C SER A 63 -4.07 -6.36 -1.47
N LYS A 64 -4.02 -5.09 -1.06
CA LYS A 64 -4.45 -4.65 0.26
C LYS A 64 -4.89 -3.20 0.25
N TYR A 65 -6.05 -2.92 0.84
CA TYR A 65 -6.46 -1.55 1.13
C TYR A 65 -5.53 -0.91 2.18
N ILE A 66 -5.11 0.32 1.92
CA ILE A 66 -4.24 1.12 2.77
C ILE A 66 -4.83 2.53 2.92
N ASN A 67 -4.63 3.11 4.10
CA ASN A 67 -4.82 4.52 4.36
C ASN A 67 -3.48 5.03 4.91
N LEU A 68 -2.98 6.10 4.31
CA LEU A 68 -1.69 6.71 4.57
C LEU A 68 -1.91 8.14 5.05
N ASP A 69 -1.33 8.49 6.19
CA ASP A 69 -1.32 9.87 6.65
C ASP A 69 -0.34 10.69 5.79
N GLY A 70 -0.86 11.39 4.79
CA GLY A 70 -0.06 12.20 3.87
C GLY A 70 1.01 11.40 3.09
N ASN A 71 2.28 11.75 3.27
CA ASN A 71 3.44 11.14 2.58
C ASN A 71 4.23 10.17 3.48
N ASP A 72 3.59 9.51 4.44
CA ASP A 72 4.27 8.58 5.35
C ASP A 72 4.77 7.30 4.65
N TYR A 73 6.05 7.33 4.25
CA TYR A 73 6.75 6.20 3.63
C TYR A 73 6.91 5.00 4.56
N HIS A 74 6.90 5.20 5.90
CA HIS A 74 7.02 4.10 6.85
C HIS A 74 5.75 3.24 6.88
N GLN A 75 4.56 3.86 6.80
CA GLN A 75 3.29 3.15 6.71
C GLN A 75 3.21 2.30 5.44
N LEU A 76 3.62 2.86 4.29
CA LEU A 76 3.67 2.13 3.03
C LEU A 76 4.64 0.95 3.10
N LYS A 77 5.86 1.15 3.61
CA LYS A 77 6.86 0.08 3.76
C LYS A 77 6.35 -1.05 4.66
N LYS A 78 5.69 -0.71 5.77
CA LYS A 78 5.06 -1.67 6.67
C LYS A 78 3.93 -2.45 5.98
N ALA A 79 3.12 -1.77 5.17
CA ALA A 79 2.05 -2.41 4.41
C ALA A 79 2.60 -3.41 3.38
N ILE A 80 3.67 -3.04 2.66
CA ILE A 80 4.39 -3.91 1.72
C ILE A 80 4.88 -5.18 2.42
N TYR A 81 5.60 -5.07 3.54
CA TYR A 81 6.08 -6.24 4.26
C TYR A 81 4.95 -7.15 4.74
N LYS A 82 3.91 -6.58 5.35
CA LYS A 82 2.74 -7.35 5.80
C LYS A 82 2.01 -8.07 4.66
N LEU A 83 1.99 -7.49 3.46
CA LEU A 83 1.38 -8.13 2.30
C LEU A 83 2.27 -9.27 1.77
N LEU A 84 3.60 -9.05 1.76
CA LEU A 84 4.58 -10.05 1.35
C LEU A 84 4.73 -11.22 2.32
N GLU A 85 4.35 -11.08 3.60
CA GLU A 85 4.26 -12.22 4.55
C GLU A 85 3.33 -13.34 4.06
N LYS A 86 2.40 -13.04 3.14
CA LYS A 86 1.51 -14.01 2.51
C LYS A 86 2.11 -14.71 1.28
N PHE A 87 3.35 -14.37 0.93
CA PHE A 87 4.10 -15.00 -0.15
C PHE A 87 5.26 -15.84 0.40
N PRO A 88 5.52 -17.04 -0.15
CA PRO A 88 4.70 -17.73 -1.14
C PRO A 88 3.36 -18.18 -0.56
N PRO A 89 2.30 -18.32 -1.38
CA PRO A 89 1.07 -18.93 -0.89
C PRO A 89 1.38 -20.36 -0.46
N ASP A 90 0.84 -20.80 0.68
CA ASP A 90 1.02 -22.17 1.12
C ASP A 90 0.62 -23.12 -0.02
N ILE A 91 1.57 -23.96 -0.42
CA ILE A 91 1.28 -25.08 -1.30
C ILE A 91 0.46 -26.04 -0.44
N LYS A 92 -0.86 -26.06 -0.61
CA LYS A 92 -1.68 -27.16 -0.07
C LYS A 92 -1.13 -28.44 -0.69
N HIS A 93 -0.43 -29.22 0.12
CA HIS A 93 -0.05 -30.60 -0.18
C HIS A 93 -1.28 -31.49 -0.30
#